data_AF-A0A3D2VVI6-F1
#
_entry.id   AF-A0A3D2VVI6-F1
#
_cell.length_a   1.000
_cell.length_b   1.000
_cell.length_c   1.000
_cell.angle_alpha   90.00
_cell.angle_beta   90.00
_cell.angle_gamma   90.00
#
_symmetry.space_group_name_H-M   'P 1'
#
loop_
_entity.id
_entity.type
_entity.pdbx_description
1 polymer ?
#
loop_
_entity_poly.entity_id
_entity_poly.type
_entity_poly.pdbx_seq_one_letter_code
_entity_poly.pdbx_strand_id
1 'polypeptide(L)' 'MLFEHQGYCPICEAPTRFVAEQAWLRDHYLCVKCRSIPRQRALVQVLNLVRPDWKTATIHESSPSLWFFRDGCPKY' A
#
# COMPACT_ATOMS: atom_id res chain seq x y z
N MET A 1 20.40 1.66 6.50
CA MET A 1 19.45 2.33 5.62
C MET A 1 20.15 2.62 4.30
N LEU A 2 19.65 2.07 3.19
CA LEU A 2 20.24 2.19 1.85
C LEU A 2 19.77 3.47 1.14
N PHE A 3 18.49 3.83 1.25
CA PHE A 3 17.98 5.11 0.78
C PHE A 3 16.70 5.51 1.52
N GLU A 4 16.37 6.80 1.44
CA GLU A 4 15.09 7.35 1.87
C GLU A 4 14.69 8.57 1.05
N HIS A 5 13.40 8.88 1.01
CA HIS A 5 12.89 10.16 0.48
C HIS A 5 11.47 10.46 0.98
N GLN A 6 11.02 11.70 0.77
CA GLN A 6 9.64 12.12 1.04
C GLN A 6 8.71 11.72 -0.13
N GLY A 7 7.45 11.44 0.18
CA GLY A 7 6.42 11.18 -0.83
C GLY A 7 5.02 11.09 -0.24
N TYR A 8 4.05 10.61 -1.03
CA TYR A 8 2.67 10.42 -0.61
C TYR A 8 2.31 8.93 -0.65
N CYS A 9 1.74 8.40 0.43
CA CYS A 9 1.32 7.01 0.48
C CYS A 9 -0.16 6.89 0.11
N PRO A 10 -0.53 6.17 -0.96
CA PRO A 10 -1.94 6.03 -1.37
C PRO A 10 -2.78 5.20 -0.39
N ILE A 11 -2.13 4.37 0.44
CA ILE A 11 -2.81 3.60 1.49
C ILE A 11 -3.11 4.48 2.71
N CYS A 12 -2.14 5.30 3.12
CA CYS A 12 -2.33 6.20 4.26
C CYS A 12 -3.11 7.47 3.90
N GLU A 13 -3.23 7.76 2.60
CA GLU A 13 -3.78 9.01 2.08
C GLU A 13 -3.13 10.26 2.69
N ALA A 14 -1.82 10.18 2.93
CA ALA A 14 -1.06 11.22 3.60
C ALA A 14 0.40 11.28 3.12
N PRO A 15 1.07 12.45 3.25
CA PRO A 15 2.51 12.55 3.13
C PRO A 15 3.22 11.58 4.10
N THR A 16 4.31 10.98 3.64
CA THR A 16 5.12 10.04 4.41
C THR A 16 6.58 10.10 3.96
N ARG A 17 7.45 9.52 4.78
CA ARG A 17 8.80 9.15 4.37
C ARG A 17 8.79 7.70 3.92
N PHE A 18 9.47 7.41 2.81
CA PHE A 18 9.73 6.05 2.38
C PHE A 18 11.19 5.70 2.61
N VAL A 19 11.44 4.47 3.02
CA VAL A 19 12.78 3.97 3.38
C VAL A 19 13.02 2.62 2.74
N ALA A 20 14.28 2.31 2.43
CA ALA A 20 14.71 0.93 2.28
C ALA A 20 16.06 0.67 2.93
N GLU A 21 16.18 -0.50 3.53
CA GLU A 21 17.41 -0.95 4.18
C GLU A 21 18.25 -1.86 3.29
N GLN A 22 17.65 -2.39 2.22
CA GLN A 22 18.27 -3.35 1.30
C GLN A 22 18.03 -2.95 -0.15
N ALA A 23 18.89 -3.45 -1.05
CA ALA A 23 18.79 -3.19 -2.48
C ALA A 23 17.57 -3.86 -3.13
N TRP A 24 17.00 -4.89 -2.50
CA TRP A 24 15.77 -5.53 -2.96
C TRP A 24 14.53 -4.68 -2.64
N LEU A 25 14.30 -3.65 -3.46
CA LEU A 25 13.26 -2.65 -3.25
C LEU A 25 11.85 -3.23 -3.21
N ARG A 26 11.64 -4.34 -3.93
CA ARG A 26 10.34 -5.00 -4.06
C ARG A 26 9.71 -5.32 -2.69
N ASP A 27 10.52 -5.73 -1.71
CA ASP A 27 10.01 -6.10 -0.37
C ASP A 27 10.55 -5.21 0.74
N HIS A 28 11.61 -4.43 0.48
CA HIS A 28 12.24 -3.59 1.51
C HIS A 28 11.99 -2.08 1.35
N TYR A 29 11.25 -1.63 0.32
CA TYR A 29 10.91 -0.22 0.14
C TYR A 29 9.56 0.12 0.82
N LEU A 30 9.65 0.53 2.08
CA LEU A 30 8.54 0.61 3.02
C LEU A 30 8.07 2.05 3.27
N CYS A 31 6.77 2.20 3.49
CA CYS A 31 6.20 3.40 4.11
C CYS A 31 6.49 3.38 5.62
N VAL A 32 7.01 4.46 6.19
CA VAL A 32 7.29 4.49 7.65
C VAL A 32 6.03 4.42 8.53
N LYS A 33 4.87 4.81 8.00
CA LYS A 33 3.59 4.83 8.74
C LYS A 33 2.89 3.48 8.75
N CYS A 34 2.60 2.92 7.57
CA CYS A 34 1.85 1.67 7.45
C CYS A 34 2.72 0.46 7.09
N ARG A 35 4.03 0.62 6.85
CA ARG A 35 4.95 -0.46 6.44
C ARG A 35 4.56 -1.21 5.16
N SER A 36 3.68 -0.65 4.33
CA SER A 36 3.33 -1.24 3.04
C SER A 36 4.52 -1.28 2.09
N ILE A 37 4.62 -2.34 1.28
CA ILE A 37 5.61 -2.50 0.19
C ILE A 37 5.09 -1.91 -1.14
N PRO A 38 5.93 -1.74 -2.19
CA PRO A 38 5.54 -1.05 -3.42
C PRO A 38 4.34 -1.65 -4.14
N ARG A 39 4.26 -2.99 -4.28
CA ARG A 39 3.13 -3.65 -4.95
C ARG A 39 1.79 -3.38 -4.27
N GLN A 40 1.80 -3.28 -2.96
CA GLN A 40 0.61 -3.00 -2.15
C GLN A 40 0.11 -1.57 -2.41
N ARG A 41 1.04 -0.61 -2.43
CA ARG A 41 0.72 0.79 -2.73
C ARG A 41 0.25 0.99 -4.17
N ALA A 42 0.86 0.28 -5.12
CA ALA A 42 0.47 0.33 -6.53
C ALA A 42 -0.98 -0.13 -6.72
N LEU A 43 -1.40 -1.22 -6.06
CA LEU A 43 -2.79 -1.68 -6.16
C LEU A 43 -3.77 -0.63 -5.63
N VAL A 44 -3.52 -0.10 -4.43
CA VAL A 44 -4.42 0.92 -3.83
C VAL A 44 -4.44 2.21 -4.64
N GLN A 45 -3.31 2.61 -5.23
CA GLN A 45 -3.28 3.73 -6.18
C GLN A 45 -4.22 3.48 -7.37
N VAL A 46 -4.17 2.29 -7.97
CA VAL A 46 -5.07 1.94 -9.09
C VAL A 46 -6.52 1.93 -8.62
N LEU A 47 -6.82 1.31 -7.49
CA LEU A 47 -8.19 1.27 -6.96
C LEU A 47 -8.75 2.68 -6.68
N ASN A 48 -7.94 3.58 -6.10
CA ASN A 48 -8.32 4.97 -5.88
C ASN A 48 -8.64 5.70 -7.20
N LEU A 49 -8.03 5.32 -8.31
CA LEU A 49 -8.27 5.91 -9.63
C LEU A 49 -9.49 5.29 -10.34
N VAL A 50 -9.64 3.97 -10.31
CA VAL A 50 -10.61 3.25 -11.18
C VAL A 50 -11.88 2.82 -10.45
N ARG A 51 -11.84 2.68 -9.14
CA ARG A 51 -12.97 2.27 -8.28
C ARG A 51 -12.91 3.01 -6.95
N PRO A 52 -13.02 4.35 -6.89
CA PRO A 52 -12.84 5.13 -5.65
C PRO A 52 -13.79 4.72 -4.50
N ASP A 53 -14.88 4.01 -4.80
CA ASP A 53 -15.82 3.41 -3.85
C ASP A 53 -15.38 2.04 -3.27
N TRP A 54 -14.20 1.55 -3.64
CA TRP A 54 -13.68 0.22 -3.32
C TRP A 54 -13.66 -0.09 -1.81
N LYS A 55 -13.50 0.93 -0.95
CA LYS A 55 -13.54 0.79 0.52
C LYS A 55 -14.88 0.24 1.04
N THR A 56 -15.95 0.38 0.26
CA THR A 56 -17.29 -0.11 0.59
C THR A 56 -17.73 -1.29 -0.29
N ALA A 57 -16.91 -1.66 -1.28
CA ALA A 57 -17.18 -2.77 -2.18
C ALA A 57 -16.84 -4.11 -1.54
N THR A 58 -17.42 -5.19 -2.07
CA THR A 58 -16.96 -6.56 -1.79
C THR A 58 -15.85 -6.89 -2.79
N ILE A 59 -14.64 -7.12 -2.30
CA ILE A 59 -13.45 -7.40 -3.12
C ILE A 59 -13.00 -8.83 -2.82
N HIS A 60 -12.95 -9.66 -3.85
CA HIS A 60 -12.33 -10.98 -3.78
C HIS A 60 -10.89 -10.91 -4.30
N GLU A 61 -9.91 -11.26 -3.46
CA GLU A 61 -8.51 -11.38 -3.89
C GLU A 61 -8.16 -12.85 -4.11
N SER A 62 -7.98 -13.27 -5.37
CA SER A 62 -7.66 -14.66 -5.71
C SER A 62 -6.27 -15.12 -5.21
N SER A 63 -5.43 -14.19 -4.73
CA SER A 63 -4.13 -14.48 -4.12
C SER A 63 -3.79 -13.38 -3.10
N PRO A 64 -4.13 -13.56 -1.81
CA PRO A 64 -4.08 -12.49 -0.83
C PRO A 64 -2.68 -11.89 -0.69
N SER A 65 -2.54 -10.61 -1.05
CA SER A 65 -1.25 -9.91 -1.05
C SER A 65 -1.22 -8.73 -0.06
N LEU A 66 -2.38 -8.42 0.53
CA LEU A 66 -2.62 -7.19 1.26
C LEU A 66 -3.30 -7.45 2.60
N TRP A 67 -2.51 -7.41 3.68
CA TRP A 67 -3.04 -7.48 5.04
C TRP A 67 -4.02 -6.33 5.35
N PHE A 68 -3.90 -5.19 4.67
CA PHE A 68 -4.76 -4.03 4.91
C PHE A 68 -6.20 -4.22 4.40
N PHE A 69 -6.47 -5.09 3.42
CA PHE A 69 -7.85 -5.29 2.97
C PHE A 69 -8.72 -5.91 4.06
N ARG A 70 -8.15 -6.85 4.82
CA ARG A 70 -8.82 -7.39 6.01
C ARG A 70 -9.23 -6.30 6.99
N ASP A 71 -8.38 -5.30 7.19
CA ASP A 71 -8.59 -4.25 8.20
C ASP A 71 -9.38 -3.05 7.65
N GLY A 72 -9.38 -2.82 6.33
CA GLY A 72 -9.93 -1.65 5.67
C GLY A 72 -11.13 -1.89 4.74
N CYS A 73 -11.49 -3.16 4.48
CA CYS A 73 -12.65 -3.56 3.69
C CYS A 73 -13.51 -4.52 4.54
N PRO A 74 -14.55 -4.04 5.23
CA PRO A 74 -15.34 -4.84 6.17
C PRO A 74 -16.04 -6.07 5.57
N LYS A 75 -16.09 -6.16 4.24
CA LYS A 75 -16.69 -7.26 3.47
C LYS A 75 -15.66 -8.01 2.61
N TYR A 76 -14.39 -7.95 2.99
CA TYR A 76 -13.32 -8.75 2.40
C TYR A 76 -13.50 -10.24 2.70
#